data_AF-A0A5C3MZZ3-F1
#
_entry.id   AF-A0A5C3MZZ3-F1
#
_cell.length_a   1.000
_cell.length_b   1.000
_cell.length_c   1.000
_cell.angle_alpha   90.00
_cell.angle_beta   90.00
_cell.angle_gamma   90.00
#
_symmetry.space_group_name_H-M   'P 1'
#
loop_
_entity.id
_entity.type
_entity.pdbx_description
1 polymer ?
#
loop_
_entity_poly.entity_id
_entity_poly.type
_entity_poly.pdbx_seq_one_letter_code
_entity_poly.pdbx_strand_id
1 'polypeptide(L)'
;MGASINVDVAELVGLVVECILYGIFVILHGAAMYLTFLKRQRAKINKVMVLVAIMMLILATIQLIADTTSIFLAFISRDRADRIAFMQDVTQPVFIVKHTTLILMILVSDSFVTYRCWVVWKKNFWVVILPICLTLGSAVTGFHAIWSFSNYRAESRADQEKWLIAISSLSLVANALSTLVGEAPKLSPEDP
;
A
#
# COMPACT_ATOMS: atom_id res chain seq x y z
N MET A 1 -24.77 6.32 -19.29
CA MET A 1 -23.49 6.57 -19.98
C MET A 1 -22.70 7.57 -19.14
N GLY A 2 -22.00 7.08 -18.10
CA GLY A 2 -21.11 7.95 -17.33
C GLY A 2 -19.95 8.37 -18.22
N ALA A 3 -19.55 9.64 -18.19
CA ALA A 3 -18.41 10.12 -18.93
C ALA A 3 -17.19 9.24 -18.59
N SER A 4 -16.76 8.41 -19.53
CA SER A 4 -15.54 7.61 -19.38
C SER A 4 -14.38 8.58 -19.36
N ILE A 5 -13.87 8.86 -18.15
CA ILE A 5 -12.69 9.69 -17.96
C ILE A 5 -11.55 8.98 -18.69
N ASN A 6 -10.92 9.70 -19.63
CA ASN A 6 -9.78 9.15 -20.34
C ASN A 6 -8.63 8.91 -19.35
N VAL A 7 -7.89 7.84 -19.57
CA VAL A 7 -6.80 7.36 -18.70
C VAL A 7 -5.79 8.47 -18.40
N ASP A 8 -5.49 9.32 -19.38
CA ASP A 8 -4.55 10.43 -19.25
C ASP A 8 -5.02 11.50 -18.25
N VAL A 9 -6.31 11.83 -18.25
CA VAL A 9 -6.90 12.77 -17.28
C VAL A 9 -6.97 12.13 -15.89
N ALA A 10 -7.36 10.86 -15.81
CA ALA A 10 -7.46 10.15 -14.54
C ALA A 10 -6.09 10.03 -13.84
N GLU A 11 -5.03 9.68 -14.58
CA GLU A 11 -3.68 9.59 -14.02
C GLU A 11 -3.13 10.95 -13.58
N LEU A 12 -3.38 12.02 -14.36
CA LEU A 12 -2.94 13.36 -13.98
C LEU A 12 -3.62 13.85 -12.69
N VAL A 13 -4.95 13.70 -12.59
CA VAL A 13 -5.70 14.05 -11.38
C VAL A 13 -5.24 13.18 -10.20
N GLY A 14 -5.01 11.88 -10.45
CA GLY A 14 -4.47 10.94 -9.46
C GLY A 14 -3.14 11.42 -8.87
N LEU A 15 -2.19 11.81 -9.72
CA LEU A 15 -0.89 12.33 -9.28
C LEU A 15 -1.01 13.59 -8.42
N VAL A 16 -1.90 14.53 -8.78
CA VAL A 16 -2.11 15.75 -7.99
C VAL A 16 -2.61 15.41 -6.59
N VAL A 17 -3.58 14.50 -6.49
CA VAL A 17 -4.11 14.03 -5.21
C VAL A 17 -3.02 13.29 -4.42
N GLU A 18 -2.23 12.45 -5.09
CA GLU A 18 -1.11 11.72 -4.50
C GLU A 18 -0.07 12.67 -3.91
N CYS A 19 0.32 13.73 -4.61
CA CYS A 19 1.25 14.75 -4.10
C CYS A 19 0.76 15.39 -2.80
N ILE A 20 -0.53 15.73 -2.73
CA ILE A 20 -1.15 16.33 -1.54
C ILE A 20 -1.12 15.33 -0.37
N LEU A 21 -1.56 14.09 -0.61
CA LEU A 21 -1.57 13.03 0.40
C LEU A 21 -0.16 12.69 0.89
N TYR A 22 0.83 12.67 -0.02
CA TYR A 22 2.23 12.46 0.32
C TYR A 22 2.77 13.57 1.23
N GLY A 23 2.45 14.83 0.96
CA GLY A 23 2.81 15.95 1.84
C GLY A 23 2.26 15.79 3.27
N ILE A 24 0.99 15.41 3.39
CA ILE A 24 0.36 15.11 4.69
C ILE A 24 1.06 13.92 5.37
N PHE A 25 1.35 12.87 4.61
CA PHE A 25 2.03 11.67 5.10
C PHE A 25 3.43 12.01 5.67
N VAL A 26 4.23 12.83 4.98
CA VAL A 26 5.55 13.25 5.45
C VAL A 26 5.47 14.02 6.78
N ILE A 27 4.50 14.93 6.91
CA ILE A 27 4.31 15.70 8.15
C ILE A 27 3.92 14.77 9.31
N LEU A 28 2.94 13.87 9.09
CA LEU A 28 2.51 12.89 10.08
C LEU A 28 3.65 11.94 10.47
N HIS A 29 4.42 11.48 9.50
CA HIS A 29 5.58 10.63 9.71
C HIS A 29 6.64 11.34 10.57
N GLY A 30 6.96 12.59 10.24
CA GLY A 30 7.88 13.43 11.03
C GLY A 30 7.41 13.63 12.47
N ALA A 31 6.12 13.93 12.66
CA ALA A 31 5.52 14.06 13.99
C ALA A 31 5.54 12.73 14.78
N ALA A 32 5.22 11.61 14.14
CA ALA A 32 5.25 10.28 14.76
C ALA A 32 6.67 9.88 15.18
N MET A 33 7.67 10.17 14.35
CA MET A 33 9.08 9.94 14.66
C MET A 33 9.53 10.83 15.81
N TYR A 34 9.22 12.13 15.77
CA TYR A 34 9.52 13.08 16.84
C TYR A 34 8.95 12.62 18.17
N LEU A 35 7.66 12.24 18.23
CA LEU A 35 7.02 11.72 19.43
C LEU A 35 7.66 10.42 19.91
N THR A 36 8.06 9.54 18.99
CA THR A 36 8.73 8.27 19.33
C THR A 36 10.09 8.51 19.95
N PHE A 37 10.86 9.50 19.49
CA PHE A 37 12.17 9.84 20.06
C PHE A 37 12.08 10.67 21.35
N LEU A 38 11.15 11.62 21.44
CA LEU A 38 11.02 12.49 22.62
C LEU A 38 10.33 11.81 23.81
N LYS A 39 9.18 11.16 23.59
CA LYS A 39 8.35 10.64 24.69
C LYS A 39 8.82 9.31 25.25
N ARG A 40 9.70 8.57 24.55
CA ARG A 40 10.18 7.24 24.98
C ARG A 40 11.57 7.22 25.58
N GLN A 41 12.13 8.34 26.03
CA GLN A 41 13.38 8.31 26.82
C GLN A 41 13.33 7.39 28.06
N ARG A 42 12.14 6.97 28.53
CA ARG A 42 11.96 5.97 29.61
C ARG A 42 11.54 4.55 29.18
N ALA A 43 11.19 4.30 27.92
CA ALA A 43 10.72 2.99 27.45
C ALA A 43 11.51 2.52 26.23
N LYS A 44 11.95 1.25 26.22
CA LYS A 44 12.77 0.67 25.13
C LYS A 44 12.16 0.99 23.75
N ILE A 45 12.92 1.69 22.91
CA ILE A 45 12.51 2.00 21.53
C ILE A 45 12.35 0.68 20.77
N ASN A 46 11.15 0.45 20.25
CA ASN A 46 10.92 -0.72 19.40
C ASN A 46 11.54 -0.47 18.03
N LYS A 47 12.76 -0.97 17.84
CA LYS A 47 13.54 -0.84 16.59
C LYS A 47 12.74 -1.30 15.36
N VAL A 48 11.85 -2.28 15.51
CA VAL A 48 10.97 -2.77 14.43
C VAL A 48 10.01 -1.68 13.96
N MET A 49 9.40 -0.91 14.86
CA MET A 49 8.47 0.15 14.48
C MET A 49 9.17 1.29 13.73
N VAL A 50 10.38 1.65 14.16
CA VAL A 50 11.18 2.69 13.48
C VAL A 50 11.62 2.21 12.11
N LEU A 51 12.08 0.96 11.99
CA LEU A 51 12.46 0.36 10.71
C LEU A 51 11.30 0.37 9.71
N VAL A 52 10.12 -0.10 10.13
CA VAL A 52 8.93 -0.13 9.26
C VAL A 52 8.50 1.28 8.85
N ALA A 53 8.54 2.23 9.78
CA ALA A 53 8.22 3.62 9.46
C ALA A 53 9.16 4.18 8.38
N ILE A 54 10.47 3.98 8.51
CA ILE A 54 11.45 4.43 7.51
C ILE A 54 11.24 3.72 6.17
N MET A 55 11.00 2.41 6.18
CA MET A 55 10.69 1.64 4.96
C MET A 55 9.46 2.18 4.24
N MET A 56 8.41 2.53 4.99
CA MET A 56 7.19 3.13 4.43
C MET A 56 7.46 4.48 3.76
N LEU A 57 8.28 5.32 4.39
CA LEU A 57 8.67 6.60 3.79
C LEU A 57 9.41 6.40 2.47
N ILE A 58 10.36 5.45 2.43
CA ILE A 58 11.11 5.14 1.21
C ILE A 58 10.16 4.63 0.11
N LEU A 59 9.29 3.66 0.42
CA LEU A 59 8.33 3.11 -0.54
C LEU A 59 7.37 4.18 -1.08
N ALA A 60 6.81 5.03 -0.22
CA ALA A 60 5.95 6.14 -0.64
C ALA A 60 6.68 7.14 -1.54
N THR A 61 7.97 7.40 -1.27
CA THR A 61 8.79 8.28 -2.11
C THR A 61 9.02 7.65 -3.49
N ILE A 62 9.33 6.35 -3.54
CA ILE A 62 9.52 5.61 -4.79
C ILE A 62 8.23 5.59 -5.61
N GLN A 63 7.07 5.38 -4.97
CA GLN A 63 5.76 5.40 -5.63
C GLN A 63 5.53 6.74 -6.32
N LEU A 64 5.71 7.85 -5.59
CA LEU A 64 5.53 9.20 -6.13
C LEU A 64 6.47 9.48 -7.32
N ILE A 65 7.73 9.05 -7.23
CA ILE A 65 8.71 9.19 -8.32
C ILE A 65 8.29 8.37 -9.54
N ALA A 66 7.82 7.13 -9.34
CA ALA A 66 7.37 6.27 -10.42
C ALA A 66 6.13 6.85 -11.13
N ASP A 67 5.13 7.31 -10.38
CA ASP A 67 3.92 7.93 -10.92
C ASP A 67 4.25 9.25 -11.66
N THR A 68 5.12 10.08 -11.08
CA THR A 68 5.62 11.30 -11.73
C THR A 68 6.33 10.97 -13.04
N THR A 69 7.25 10.00 -13.04
CA THR A 69 8.01 9.60 -14.23
C THR A 69 7.10 9.04 -15.32
N SER A 70 6.07 8.26 -14.95
CA SER A 70 5.06 7.73 -15.86
C SER A 70 4.35 8.84 -16.61
N ILE A 71 3.88 9.86 -15.88
CA ILE A 71 3.16 10.99 -16.46
C ILE A 71 4.09 11.85 -17.33
N PHE A 72 5.30 12.16 -16.87
CA PHE A 72 6.25 12.92 -17.70
C PHE A 72 6.57 12.21 -19.02
N LEU A 73 6.83 10.91 -19.00
CA LEU A 73 7.10 10.13 -20.22
C LEU A 73 5.88 10.04 -21.14
N ALA A 74 4.69 9.97 -20.57
CA ALA A 74 3.44 9.93 -21.32
C ALA A 74 3.10 11.27 -21.99
N PHE A 75 3.44 12.41 -21.37
CA PHE A 75 3.04 13.75 -21.82
C PHE A 75 4.08 14.50 -22.67
N ILE A 76 5.39 14.20 -22.56
CA ILE A 76 6.42 15.08 -23.12
C ILE A 76 6.66 14.91 -24.64
N SER A 77 6.34 13.75 -25.21
CA SER A 77 6.78 13.40 -26.57
C SER A 77 5.76 12.61 -27.40
N ARG A 78 4.48 12.56 -26.98
CA ARG A 78 3.44 11.76 -27.64
C ARG A 78 2.17 12.57 -27.90
N ASP A 79 1.58 12.36 -29.07
CA ASP A 79 0.23 12.84 -29.36
C ASP A 79 -0.79 12.13 -28.44
N ARG A 80 -2.00 12.68 -28.31
CA ARG A 80 -3.00 12.20 -27.34
C ARG A 80 -3.35 10.71 -27.54
N ALA A 81 -3.43 10.23 -28.77
CA ALA A 81 -3.70 8.83 -29.07
C ALA A 81 -2.54 7.92 -28.60
N ASP A 82 -1.29 8.30 -28.92
CA ASP A 82 -0.09 7.56 -28.57
C ASP A 82 0.21 7.58 -27.07
N ARG A 83 -0.19 8.65 -26.37
CA ARG A 83 -0.15 8.77 -24.91
C ARG A 83 -1.06 7.75 -24.25
N ILE A 84 -2.31 7.66 -24.70
CA ILE A 84 -3.28 6.72 -24.14
C ILE A 84 -2.82 5.28 -24.41
N ALA A 85 -2.34 4.99 -25.62
CA ALA A 85 -1.77 3.68 -25.95
C ALA A 85 -0.57 3.31 -25.07
N PHE A 86 0.31 4.27 -24.76
CA PHE A 86 1.44 4.06 -23.85
C PHE A 86 1.00 3.76 -22.42
N MET A 87 0.03 4.51 -21.90
CA MET A 87 -0.50 4.32 -20.54
C MET A 87 -1.30 3.02 -20.40
N GLN A 88 -1.81 2.47 -21.51
CA GLN A 88 -2.49 1.17 -21.53
C GLN A 88 -1.53 -0.01 -21.72
N ASP A 89 -0.28 0.23 -22.10
CA ASP A 89 0.71 -0.82 -22.31
C ASP A 89 1.32 -1.28 -20.97
N VAL A 90 0.92 -2.47 -20.55
CA VAL A 90 1.32 -3.12 -19.31
C VAL A 90 2.76 -3.62 -19.33
N THR A 91 3.38 -3.67 -20.50
CA THR A 91 4.77 -4.15 -20.70
C THR A 91 5.79 -3.06 -20.36
N GLN A 92 5.34 -1.81 -20.22
CA GLN A 92 6.22 -0.69 -19.95
C GLN A 92 6.91 -0.87 -18.58
N PRO A 93 8.24 -0.68 -18.50
CA PRO A 93 8.98 -0.87 -17.25
C PRO A 93 8.47 0.06 -16.15
N VAL A 94 8.00 1.25 -16.52
CA VAL A 94 7.43 2.23 -15.58
C VAL A 94 6.11 1.74 -14.98
N PHE A 95 5.26 1.10 -15.79
CA PHE A 95 4.03 0.47 -15.31
C PHE A 95 4.33 -0.64 -14.31
N ILE A 96 5.28 -1.52 -14.64
CA ILE A 96 5.70 -2.62 -13.76
C ILE A 96 6.24 -2.09 -12.43
N VAL A 97 7.11 -1.08 -12.45
CA VAL A 97 7.69 -0.48 -11.23
C VAL A 97 6.62 0.16 -10.35
N LYS A 98 5.68 0.90 -10.95
CA LYS A 98 4.55 1.53 -10.24
C LYS A 98 3.69 0.49 -9.52
N HIS A 99 3.25 -0.55 -10.23
CA HIS A 99 2.40 -1.58 -9.62
C HIS A 99 3.14 -2.43 -8.60
N THR A 100 4.42 -2.74 -8.85
CA THR A 100 5.24 -3.49 -7.90
C THR A 100 5.48 -2.71 -6.61
N THR A 101 5.81 -1.42 -6.71
CA THR A 101 6.00 -0.54 -5.54
C THR A 101 4.71 -0.44 -4.72
N LEU A 102 3.56 -0.27 -5.37
CA LEU A 102 2.26 -0.24 -4.70
C LEU A 102 1.96 -1.54 -3.94
N ILE A 103 2.19 -2.69 -4.58
CA ILE A 103 2.01 -4.00 -3.92
C ILE A 103 2.92 -4.11 -2.70
N LEU A 104 4.21 -3.76 -2.82
CA LEU A 104 5.14 -3.79 -1.69
C LEU A 104 4.68 -2.86 -0.56
N MET A 105 4.19 -1.67 -0.89
CA MET A 105 3.64 -0.73 0.09
C MET A 105 2.43 -1.31 0.85
N ILE A 106 1.53 -2.00 0.16
CA ILE A 106 0.39 -2.71 0.79
C ILE A 106 0.90 -3.80 1.72
N LEU A 107 1.84 -4.64 1.29
CA LEU A 107 2.35 -5.76 2.08
C LEU A 107 3.06 -5.31 3.36
N VAL A 108 3.87 -4.26 3.28
CA VAL A 108 4.52 -3.67 4.46
C VAL A 108 3.47 -3.07 5.41
N SER A 109 2.37 -2.52 4.86
CA SER A 109 1.30 -1.88 5.65
C SER A 109 0.53 -2.92 6.44
N ASP A 110 0.08 -3.96 5.75
CA ASP A 110 -0.64 -5.09 6.31
C ASP A 110 0.20 -5.80 7.40
N SER A 111 1.49 -6.00 7.13
CA SER A 111 2.44 -6.59 8.09
C SER A 111 2.58 -5.72 9.35
N PHE A 112 2.67 -4.40 9.19
CA PHE A 112 2.80 -3.47 10.31
C PHE A 112 1.57 -3.48 11.22
N VAL A 113 0.38 -3.42 10.63
CA VAL A 113 -0.89 -3.40 11.35
C VAL A 113 -1.10 -4.72 12.10
N THR A 114 -0.75 -5.84 11.47
CA THR A 114 -0.79 -7.17 12.09
C THR A 114 0.17 -7.28 13.27
N TYR A 115 1.41 -6.79 13.10
CA TYR A 115 2.39 -6.75 14.19
C TYR A 115 1.90 -5.94 15.40
N ARG A 116 1.29 -4.77 15.15
CA ARG A 116 0.72 -3.94 16.22
C ARG A 116 -0.38 -4.66 16.98
N CYS A 117 -1.31 -5.30 16.26
CA CYS A 117 -2.41 -6.05 16.87
C CYS A 117 -1.88 -7.19 17.74
N TRP A 118 -0.88 -7.94 17.24
CA TRP A 118 -0.23 -9.02 17.99
C TRP A 118 0.38 -8.55 19.32
N VAL A 119 1.01 -7.37 19.33
CA VAL A 119 1.59 -6.76 20.54
C VAL A 119 0.50 -6.32 21.52
N VAL A 120 -0.62 -5.75 21.05
CA VAL A 120 -1.74 -5.29 21.90
C VAL A 120 -2.40 -6.45 22.64
N TRP A 121 -2.54 -7.60 21.97
CA TRP A 121 -3.19 -8.80 22.50
C TRP A 121 -2.26 -9.74 23.28
N LYS A 122 -1.09 -9.25 23.73
CA LYS A 122 -0.09 -10.03 24.50
C LYS A 122 0.24 -11.40 23.87
N LYS A 123 0.29 -11.50 22.54
CA LYS A 123 0.53 -12.74 21.78
C LYS A 123 -0.59 -13.79 21.83
N ASN A 124 -1.84 -13.41 22.13
CA ASN A 124 -2.96 -14.34 22.00
C ASN A 124 -3.27 -14.61 20.50
N PHE A 125 -2.85 -15.77 20.00
CA PHE A 125 -2.95 -16.11 18.58
C PHE A 125 -4.40 -16.24 18.08
N TRP A 126 -5.34 -16.63 18.94
CA TRP A 126 -6.72 -16.92 18.53
C TRP A 126 -7.46 -15.73 17.90
N VAL A 127 -7.18 -14.51 18.34
CA VAL A 127 -7.83 -13.29 17.82
C VAL A 127 -7.10 -12.73 16.59
N VAL A 128 -5.83 -13.09 16.40
CA VAL A 128 -4.94 -12.52 15.38
C VAL A 128 -4.78 -13.44 14.16
N ILE A 129 -5.22 -14.70 14.24
CA ILE A 129 -5.19 -15.65 13.11
C ILE A 129 -5.91 -15.09 11.88
N LEU A 130 -7.10 -14.50 12.06
CA LEU A 130 -7.92 -14.02 10.95
C LEU A 130 -7.24 -12.86 10.17
N PRO A 131 -6.74 -11.79 10.81
CA PRO A 131 -5.96 -10.77 10.10
C PRO A 131 -4.65 -11.32 9.52
N ILE A 132 -3.96 -12.25 10.21
CA ILE A 132 -2.75 -12.90 9.65
C ILE A 132 -3.08 -13.64 8.34
N CYS A 133 -4.13 -14.46 8.33
CA CYS A 133 -4.55 -15.18 7.13
C CYS A 133 -4.89 -14.24 5.97
N LEU A 134 -5.55 -13.11 6.25
CA LEU A 134 -5.84 -12.09 5.25
C LEU A 134 -4.55 -11.45 4.70
N THR A 135 -3.59 -11.10 5.57
CA THR A 135 -2.30 -10.53 5.14
C THR A 135 -1.44 -11.51 4.33
N LEU A 136 -1.48 -12.80 4.68
CA LEU A 136 -0.84 -13.86 3.89
C LEU A 136 -1.53 -14.02 2.53
N GLY A 137 -2.86 -13.92 2.50
CA GLY A 137 -3.62 -13.85 1.25
C GLY A 137 -3.17 -12.68 0.37
N SER A 138 -3.07 -11.47 0.94
CA SER A 138 -2.56 -10.28 0.24
C SER A 138 -1.16 -10.51 -0.30
N ALA A 139 -0.27 -11.14 0.48
CA ALA A 139 1.09 -11.48 0.07
C ALA A 139 1.10 -12.44 -1.13
N VAL A 140 0.35 -13.53 -1.07
CA VAL A 140 0.27 -14.50 -2.16
C VAL A 140 -0.26 -13.85 -3.44
N THR A 141 -1.34 -13.06 -3.35
CA THR A 141 -1.89 -12.34 -4.50
C THR A 141 -0.91 -11.30 -5.06
N GLY A 142 -0.18 -10.60 -4.19
CA GLY A 142 0.85 -9.63 -4.58
C GLY A 142 2.04 -10.26 -5.30
N PHE A 143 2.58 -11.37 -4.77
CA PHE A 143 3.65 -12.12 -5.42
C PHE A 143 3.20 -12.71 -6.76
N HIS A 144 1.97 -13.21 -6.85
CA HIS A 144 1.40 -13.68 -8.11
C HIS A 144 1.27 -12.55 -9.15
N ALA A 145 0.85 -11.34 -8.73
CA ALA A 145 0.77 -10.19 -9.62
C ALA A 145 2.16 -9.77 -10.15
N ILE A 146 3.18 -9.72 -9.29
CA ILE A 146 4.57 -9.42 -9.70
C ILE A 146 5.11 -10.47 -10.67
N TRP A 147 4.82 -11.75 -10.40
CA TRP A 147 5.17 -12.84 -11.31
C TRP A 147 4.43 -12.72 -12.65
N SER A 148 3.15 -12.34 -12.65
CA SER A 148 2.38 -12.10 -13.86
C SER A 148 2.97 -10.98 -14.70
N PHE A 149 3.34 -9.84 -14.09
CA PHE A 149 4.00 -8.72 -14.78
C PHE A 149 5.30 -9.13 -15.47
N SER A 150 6.04 -10.07 -14.88
CA SER A 150 7.33 -10.52 -15.43
C SER A 150 7.20 -11.54 -16.55
N ASN A 151 6.14 -12.36 -16.52
CA ASN A 151 6.06 -13.57 -17.35
C ASN A 151 4.92 -13.56 -18.39
N TYR A 152 3.85 -12.79 -18.18
CA TYR A 152 2.70 -12.71 -19.09
C TYR A 152 2.55 -11.34 -19.73
N ARG A 153 3.19 -11.17 -20.89
CA ARG A 153 3.10 -9.96 -21.74
C ARG A 153 1.75 -9.78 -22.46
N ALA A 154 0.78 -10.67 -22.22
CA ALA A 154 -0.50 -10.73 -22.93
C ALA A 154 -1.72 -10.39 -22.06
N GLU A 155 -1.54 -10.09 -20.77
CA GLU A 155 -2.66 -9.67 -19.93
C GLU A 155 -3.08 -8.23 -20.25
N SER A 156 -4.39 -8.00 -20.39
CA SER A 156 -4.93 -6.65 -20.54
C SER A 156 -4.79 -5.88 -19.22
N ARG A 157 -4.61 -4.56 -19.30
CA ARG A 157 -4.67 -3.66 -18.13
C ARG A 157 -5.92 -3.91 -17.28
N ALA A 158 -7.06 -4.22 -17.91
CA ALA A 158 -8.31 -4.51 -17.22
C ALA A 158 -8.24 -5.77 -16.34
N ASP A 159 -7.45 -6.78 -16.72
CA ASP A 159 -7.29 -8.00 -15.93
C ASP A 159 -6.34 -7.76 -14.74
N GLN A 160 -5.31 -6.95 -14.94
CA GLN A 160 -4.40 -6.53 -13.87
C GLN A 160 -5.09 -5.63 -12.83
N GLU A 161 -5.95 -4.72 -13.27
CA GLU A 161 -6.74 -3.87 -12.38
C GLU A 161 -7.66 -4.70 -11.45
N LYS A 162 -8.20 -5.84 -11.92
CA LYS A 162 -9.00 -6.73 -11.06
C LYS A 162 -8.18 -7.29 -9.89
N TRP A 163 -6.95 -7.75 -10.17
CA TRP A 163 -6.04 -8.23 -9.13
C TRP A 163 -5.65 -7.13 -8.14
N LEU A 164 -5.45 -5.91 -8.64
CA LEU A 164 -5.15 -4.75 -7.82
C LEU A 164 -6.31 -4.35 -6.90
N ILE A 165 -7.54 -4.38 -7.42
CA ILE A 165 -8.74 -4.11 -6.63
C ILE A 165 -8.91 -5.21 -5.57
N ALA A 166 -8.67 -6.47 -5.93
CA ALA A 166 -8.76 -7.59 -5.01
C ALA A 166 -7.78 -7.43 -3.84
N ILE A 167 -6.48 -7.21 -4.09
CA ILE A 167 -5.49 -7.02 -3.01
C ILE A 167 -5.80 -5.79 -2.15
N SER A 168 -6.27 -4.70 -2.76
CA SER A 168 -6.63 -3.48 -2.05
C SER A 168 -7.84 -3.71 -1.14
N SER A 169 -8.86 -4.45 -1.61
CA SER A 169 -10.04 -4.79 -0.82
C SER A 169 -9.69 -5.72 0.35
N LEU A 170 -8.81 -6.69 0.12
CA LEU A 170 -8.37 -7.64 1.14
C LEU A 170 -7.57 -6.92 2.24
N SER A 171 -6.66 -6.04 1.84
CA SER A 171 -5.90 -5.18 2.75
C SER A 171 -6.83 -4.26 3.55
N LEU A 172 -7.82 -3.64 2.92
CA LEU A 172 -8.78 -2.77 3.61
C LEU A 172 -9.54 -3.54 4.70
N VAL A 173 -10.04 -4.74 4.37
CA VAL A 173 -10.73 -5.61 5.33
C VAL A 173 -9.80 -6.07 6.45
N ALA A 174 -8.57 -6.46 6.14
CA ALA A 174 -7.57 -6.85 7.12
C ALA A 174 -7.28 -5.71 8.12
N ASN A 175 -7.11 -4.50 7.60
CA ASN A 175 -6.82 -3.30 8.39
C ASN A 175 -8.02 -2.88 9.25
N ALA A 176 -9.24 -2.93 8.70
CA ALA A 176 -10.47 -2.65 9.44
C ALA A 176 -10.67 -3.64 10.60
N LEU A 177 -10.55 -4.94 10.33
CA LEU A 177 -10.69 -5.99 11.35
C LEU A 177 -9.61 -5.88 12.43
N SER A 178 -8.36 -5.62 12.04
CA SER A 178 -7.26 -5.43 13.00
C SER A 178 -7.50 -4.22 13.92
N THR A 179 -8.09 -3.15 13.39
CA THR A 179 -8.45 -1.96 14.18
C THR A 179 -9.59 -2.25 15.14
N LEU A 180 -10.67 -2.89 14.66
CA LEU A 180 -11.82 -3.28 15.49
C LEU A 180 -11.40 -4.23 16.63
N VAL A 181 -10.56 -5.22 16.31
CA VAL A 181 -9.99 -6.14 17.30
C VAL A 181 -9.06 -5.40 18.27
N GLY A 182 -8.33 -4.37 17.81
CA GLY A 182 -7.49 -3.54 18.67
C GLY A 182 -8.28 -2.72 19.69
N GLU A 183 -9.49 -2.29 19.33
CA GLU A 183 -10.39 -1.49 20.18
C GLU A 183 -11.37 -2.32 21.02
N ALA A 184 -11.54 -3.61 20.70
CA ALA A 184 -12.45 -4.49 21.43
C ALA A 184 -12.09 -4.53 22.93
N PRO A 185 -13.09 -4.40 23.83
CA PRO A 185 -12.84 -4.49 25.25
C PRO A 185 -12.22 -5.84 25.55
N LYS A 186 -11.07 -5.82 26.23
CA LYS A 186 -10.39 -7.03 26.70
C LYS A 186 -11.37 -7.73 27.63
N LEU A 187 -12.03 -8.78 27.14
CA LEU A 187 -12.70 -9.72 28.03
C LEU A 187 -11.60 -10.28 28.91
N SER A 188 -11.56 -9.81 30.16
CA SER A 188 -10.77 -10.40 31.23
C SER A 188 -11.35 -11.80 31.49
N PRO A 189 -10.59 -12.88 31.27
CA PRO A 189 -10.90 -14.14 31.91
C PRO A 189 -10.24 -14.10 33.30
N GLU A 190 -10.91 -13.45 34.26
CA GLU A 190 -10.77 -13.69 35.70
C GLU A 190 -12.11 -13.26 36.30
N ASP A 191 -12.88 -14.00 37.08
CA ASP A 191 -13.06 -15.40 37.50
C ASP A 191 -14.31 -15.32 38.44
N PRO A 192 -14.94 -16.40 38.93
CA PRO A 192 -14.59 -17.82 38.84
C PRO A 192 -15.66 -18.73 38.18
#